data_AF-A0AAV3SA83-F1
#
_entry.id   AF-A0AAV3SA83-F1
#
_cell.length_a   1.000
_cell.length_b   1.000
_cell.length_c   1.000
_cell.angle_alpha   90.00
_cell.angle_beta   90.00
_cell.angle_gamma   90.00
#
_symmetry.space_group_name_H-M   'P 1'
#
loop_
_entity.id
_entity.type
_entity.pdbx_description
1 polymer ?
#
loop_
_entity_poly.entity_id
_entity_poly.type
_entity_poly.pdbx_seq_one_letter_code
_entity_poly.pdbx_strand_id
1 'polypeptide(L)'
;MCPERTDAGGPRRRSVLRASLAAALVGSTAGCASLFGVDGTGTDADGGDESMAEGAPIDDGAFAALRDGHVVAMAAGIGSAAFDPAASSTPVQDALDAVGAIGGGSVYLPPTTVTEVGPIRPYPNTGVYGFGMGVSVLHIRTAETDGVRFDRAESVQRVALDGFELRGPGVRKTTGVAIHYVDATDDPADDPADVHVGRLYCRQWGNSVLRVEAGVGPFQCRYDFLRADDCDAGAAGALLDWRSGYGPANHFGTVIAYPNANASGAPTTILRQAGGELTIEDVSVGGTAGTLVEQTDGRLHAGRLHWEPESQPSVPAALVRLAGPGVTHVGDVVVDAGRVPSVYELASGFANKHLVAPGTTRGTVTENVVRVTGPGASDSRSWYYGSRADVSVASGVANGGRLRVLGDAGTGLA
;
A
#
# COMPACT_ATOMS: atom_id res chain seq x y z
N MET A 1 14.70 -12.33 -68.11
CA MET A 1 14.01 -13.61 -67.82
C MET A 1 14.25 -13.94 -66.34
N CYS A 2 13.21 -13.90 -65.51
CA CYS A 2 13.07 -14.82 -64.36
C CYS A 2 12.55 -16.17 -64.92
N PRO A 3 12.59 -17.32 -64.21
CA PRO A 3 12.57 -17.58 -62.74
C PRO A 3 13.71 -18.56 -62.32
N GLU A 4 13.85 -19.19 -61.14
CA GLU A 4 12.91 -19.68 -60.15
C GLU A 4 13.62 -20.02 -58.81
N ARG A 5 12.79 -20.26 -57.81
CA ARG A 5 12.97 -20.29 -56.36
C ARG A 5 13.14 -21.74 -55.86
N THR A 6 13.84 -21.96 -54.75
CA THR A 6 13.43 -22.97 -53.74
C THR A 6 13.83 -22.51 -52.33
N ASP A 7 12.84 -22.54 -51.45
CA ASP A 7 12.86 -22.22 -50.02
C ASP A 7 13.47 -23.36 -49.18
N ALA A 8 14.04 -22.98 -48.03
CA ALA A 8 13.91 -23.60 -46.69
C ALA A 8 15.08 -23.07 -45.83
N GLY A 9 14.96 -22.53 -44.62
CA GLY A 9 13.94 -22.55 -43.59
C GLY A 9 14.71 -22.50 -42.26
N GLY A 10 14.48 -21.48 -41.42
CA GLY A 10 15.23 -21.25 -40.16
C GLY A 10 14.97 -22.29 -39.05
N PRO A 11 15.43 -22.02 -37.82
CA PRO A 11 14.54 -21.24 -36.95
C PRO A 11 15.21 -20.16 -36.10
N ARG A 12 14.38 -19.14 -35.83
CA ARG A 12 14.63 -17.94 -35.03
C ARG A 12 14.54 -18.22 -33.54
N ARG A 13 15.41 -17.55 -32.79
CA ARG A 13 15.36 -17.32 -31.34
C ARG A 13 14.05 -16.64 -30.93
N ARG A 14 13.18 -17.33 -30.22
CA ARG A 14 12.07 -16.78 -29.39
C ARG A 14 11.70 -17.81 -28.31
N SER A 15 12.23 -17.69 -27.09
CA SER A 15 11.63 -18.26 -25.87
C SER A 15 12.51 -18.03 -24.63
N VAL A 16 12.40 -16.86 -23.98
CA VAL A 16 12.79 -16.72 -22.55
C VAL A 16 11.84 -15.78 -21.78
N LEU A 17 11.12 -14.89 -22.47
CA LEU A 17 10.20 -13.90 -21.87
C LEU A 17 8.85 -14.43 -21.32
N ARG A 18 8.65 -15.74 -21.15
CA ARG A 18 7.37 -16.32 -20.66
C ARG A 18 7.43 -17.05 -19.31
N ALA A 19 8.60 -17.20 -18.71
CA ALA A 19 8.73 -17.99 -17.48
C ALA A 19 8.50 -17.17 -16.19
N SER A 20 8.84 -15.88 -16.17
CA SER A 20 8.78 -15.08 -14.93
C SER A 20 7.39 -14.49 -14.61
N LEU A 21 6.53 -14.31 -15.62
CA LEU A 21 5.16 -13.81 -15.43
C LEU A 21 4.21 -14.90 -14.86
N ALA A 22 4.59 -16.18 -14.95
CA ALA A 22 3.77 -17.29 -14.49
C ALA A 22 3.85 -17.54 -12.98
N ALA A 23 4.90 -17.09 -12.29
CA ALA A 23 5.07 -17.31 -10.85
C ALA A 23 4.21 -16.36 -9.99
N ALA A 24 3.86 -15.17 -10.49
CA ALA A 24 3.00 -14.22 -9.78
C ALA A 24 1.49 -14.43 -10.00
N LEU A 25 1.11 -15.31 -10.94
CA LEU A 25 -0.30 -15.57 -11.32
C LEU A 25 -0.88 -16.87 -10.73
N VAL A 26 -0.08 -17.66 -10.00
CA VAL A 26 -0.53 -18.92 -9.38
C VAL A 26 -0.94 -18.74 -7.91
N GLY A 27 -0.68 -17.57 -7.30
CA GLY A 27 -1.13 -17.23 -5.95
C GLY A 27 -2.56 -16.65 -5.85
N SER A 28 -3.22 -16.34 -6.97
CA SER A 28 -4.49 -15.60 -6.99
C SER A 28 -5.74 -16.43 -7.30
N THR A 29 -5.66 -17.77 -7.28
CA THR A 29 -6.82 -18.67 -7.50
C THR A 29 -7.17 -19.58 -6.32
N ALA A 30 -6.45 -19.49 -5.19
CA ALA A 30 -6.69 -20.31 -4.00
C ALA A 30 -7.54 -19.60 -2.92
N GLY A 31 -8.53 -18.80 -3.32
CA GLY A 31 -9.45 -18.10 -2.40
C GLY A 31 -10.94 -18.41 -2.60
N CYS A 32 -11.27 -19.36 -3.49
CA CYS A 32 -12.65 -19.82 -3.70
C CYS A 32 -12.90 -21.15 -2.99
N ALA A 33 -12.67 -21.24 -1.67
CA ALA A 33 -13.02 -22.43 -0.89
C ALA A 33 -13.07 -22.17 0.63
N SER A 34 -14.04 -21.37 1.09
CA SER A 34 -14.60 -21.49 2.45
C SER A 34 -15.94 -20.77 2.55
N LEU A 35 -16.90 -21.14 1.69
CA LEU A 35 -18.30 -20.69 1.80
C LEU A 35 -19.25 -21.85 2.16
N PHE A 36 -18.69 -23.02 2.52
CA PHE A 36 -19.47 -24.20 2.90
C PHE A 36 -18.76 -25.01 4.00
N GLY A 37 -19.21 -24.88 5.23
CA GLY A 37 -19.10 -25.91 6.29
C GLY A 37 -20.47 -25.97 6.95
N VAL A 38 -21.30 -27.00 6.73
CA VAL A 38 -21.25 -28.35 7.31
C VAL A 38 -21.19 -28.31 8.84
N ASP A 39 -22.30 -28.77 9.43
CA ASP A 39 -22.56 -28.94 10.86
C ASP A 39 -21.40 -29.54 11.65
N GLY A 40 -21.05 -28.88 12.75
CA GLY A 40 -20.09 -29.37 13.75
C GLY A 40 -20.41 -28.80 15.12
N THR A 41 -21.24 -29.52 15.88
CA THR A 41 -21.43 -29.31 17.32
C THR A 41 -20.14 -29.62 18.08
N GLY A 42 -19.60 -28.67 18.84
CA GLY A 42 -18.48 -28.94 19.75
C GLY A 42 -18.00 -27.67 20.45
N THR A 43 -18.29 -27.60 21.74
CA THR A 43 -17.84 -26.62 22.72
C THR A 43 -16.31 -26.55 22.83
N ASP A 44 -15.74 -25.34 22.90
CA ASP A 44 -15.00 -24.85 24.07
C ASP A 44 -14.50 -23.41 23.85
N ALA A 45 -14.74 -22.57 24.85
CA ALA A 45 -14.35 -21.18 24.93
C ALA A 45 -13.04 -21.04 25.70
N ASP A 46 -12.03 -20.40 25.12
CA ASP A 46 -11.25 -19.29 25.70
C ASP A 46 -10.08 -18.94 24.77
N GLY A 47 -10.10 -17.70 24.29
CA GLY A 47 -9.14 -17.16 23.33
C GLY A 47 -9.79 -16.02 22.59
N GLY A 48 -9.54 -14.79 23.06
CA GLY A 48 -10.02 -13.56 22.42
C GLY A 48 -9.36 -13.38 21.06
N ASP A 49 -9.90 -14.07 20.07
CA ASP A 49 -9.78 -13.71 18.67
C ASP A 49 -10.87 -12.66 18.43
N GLU A 50 -10.48 -11.38 18.49
CA GLU A 50 -11.34 -10.32 17.95
C GLU A 50 -11.31 -10.44 16.41
N SER A 51 -11.95 -11.50 15.91
CA SER A 51 -12.18 -11.70 14.48
C SER A 51 -13.14 -10.59 14.04
N MET A 52 -12.56 -9.51 13.52
CA MET A 52 -13.33 -8.46 12.83
C MET A 52 -14.09 -9.10 11.68
N ALA A 53 -15.39 -8.78 11.62
CA ALA A 53 -16.44 -9.55 10.95
C ALA A 53 -16.07 -10.05 9.54
N GLU A 54 -16.07 -11.37 9.37
CA GLU A 54 -16.41 -11.95 8.07
C GLU A 54 -17.74 -11.33 7.62
N GLY A 55 -17.83 -10.91 6.35
CA GLY A 55 -19.04 -10.32 5.80
C GLY A 55 -20.27 -11.17 6.14
N ALA A 56 -21.35 -10.53 6.59
CA ALA A 56 -22.59 -11.24 6.92
C ALA A 56 -23.03 -12.16 5.77
N PRO A 57 -23.47 -13.40 6.04
CA PRO A 57 -23.87 -14.34 5.01
C PRO A 57 -24.95 -13.73 4.11
N ILE A 58 -24.72 -13.80 2.81
CA ILE A 58 -25.59 -13.23 1.77
C ILE A 58 -26.74 -14.21 1.54
N ASP A 59 -28.00 -13.76 1.67
CA ASP A 59 -29.16 -14.59 1.32
C ASP A 59 -29.37 -14.69 -0.20
N ASP A 60 -30.21 -15.64 -0.64
CA ASP A 60 -30.45 -15.91 -2.06
C ASP A 60 -30.97 -14.69 -2.84
N GLY A 61 -31.75 -13.82 -2.19
CA GLY A 61 -32.31 -12.61 -2.78
C GLY A 61 -31.25 -11.53 -2.97
N ALA A 62 -30.43 -11.30 -1.94
CA ALA A 62 -29.26 -10.43 -2.00
C ALA A 62 -28.26 -10.91 -3.08
N PHE A 63 -28.05 -12.23 -3.19
CA PHE A 63 -27.17 -12.79 -4.21
C PHE A 63 -27.75 -12.66 -5.63
N ALA A 64 -29.07 -12.74 -5.81
CA ALA A 64 -29.73 -12.43 -7.07
C ALA A 64 -29.54 -10.95 -7.45
N ALA A 65 -29.76 -10.02 -6.52
CA ALA A 65 -29.60 -8.59 -6.75
C ALA A 65 -28.16 -8.22 -7.15
N LEU A 66 -27.14 -8.80 -6.50
CA LEU A 66 -25.73 -8.62 -6.87
C LEU A 66 -25.46 -9.10 -8.29
N ARG A 67 -26.00 -10.27 -8.68
CA ARG A 67 -25.87 -10.79 -10.07
C ARG A 67 -26.53 -9.89 -11.10
N ASP A 68 -27.61 -9.21 -10.72
CA ASP A 68 -28.30 -8.23 -11.55
C ASP A 68 -27.59 -6.86 -11.59
N GLY A 69 -26.44 -6.73 -10.94
CA GLY A 69 -25.62 -5.51 -10.96
C GLY A 69 -25.99 -4.46 -9.92
N HIS A 70 -26.82 -4.82 -8.93
CA HIS A 70 -27.18 -3.91 -7.84
C HIS A 70 -26.12 -3.90 -6.75
N VAL A 71 -25.93 -2.76 -6.09
CA VAL A 71 -25.23 -2.68 -4.81
C VAL A 71 -26.17 -3.17 -3.72
N VAL A 72 -25.69 -4.00 -2.80
CA VAL A 72 -26.55 -4.56 -1.75
C VAL A 72 -26.07 -4.13 -0.38
N ALA A 73 -26.95 -3.48 0.38
CA ALA A 73 -26.75 -3.16 1.78
C ALA A 73 -27.36 -4.26 2.68
N MET A 74 -26.65 -4.65 3.72
CA MET A 74 -27.01 -5.70 4.65
C MET A 74 -26.79 -5.21 6.09
N ALA A 75 -27.82 -5.21 6.92
CA ALA A 75 -27.69 -4.85 8.33
C ALA A 75 -28.85 -5.35 9.20
N ALA A 76 -28.59 -5.46 10.50
CA ALA A 76 -29.61 -5.81 11.48
C ALA A 76 -30.68 -4.69 11.55
N GLY A 77 -31.92 -5.01 11.17
CA GLY A 77 -33.04 -4.06 11.15
C GLY A 77 -33.57 -3.72 9.76
N ILE A 78 -32.75 -3.86 8.71
CA ILE A 78 -33.20 -3.73 7.31
C ILE A 78 -33.18 -5.06 6.53
N GLY A 79 -32.48 -6.08 7.05
CA GLY A 79 -32.25 -7.31 6.29
C GLY A 79 -31.32 -7.01 5.11
N SER A 80 -31.82 -7.18 3.89
CA SER A 80 -31.13 -6.83 2.64
C SER A 80 -31.85 -5.70 1.89
N ALA A 81 -31.12 -4.71 1.38
CA ALA A 81 -31.65 -3.69 0.48
C ALA A 81 -30.78 -3.56 -0.78
N ALA A 82 -31.41 -3.55 -1.95
CA ALA A 82 -30.74 -3.43 -3.25
C ALA A 82 -30.83 -2.00 -3.79
N PHE A 83 -29.71 -1.47 -4.28
CA PHE A 83 -29.56 -0.13 -4.84
C PHE A 83 -29.13 -0.26 -6.30
N ASP A 84 -29.95 0.28 -7.21
CA ASP A 84 -29.66 0.29 -8.65
C ASP A 84 -28.64 1.39 -8.98
N PRO A 85 -27.44 1.05 -9.49
CA PRO A 85 -26.45 2.04 -9.91
C PRO A 85 -26.91 3.00 -11.02
N ALA A 86 -27.99 2.68 -11.74
CA ALA A 86 -28.58 3.57 -12.73
C ALA A 86 -29.53 4.61 -12.11
N ALA A 87 -30.04 4.37 -10.90
CA ALA A 87 -31.00 5.24 -10.23
C ALA A 87 -30.36 6.41 -9.47
N SER A 88 -29.07 6.31 -9.14
CA SER A 88 -28.32 7.33 -8.40
C SER A 88 -26.93 7.53 -8.97
N SER A 89 -26.42 8.76 -8.83
CA SER A 89 -25.00 9.05 -9.10
C SER A 89 -24.07 8.61 -7.96
N THR A 90 -24.64 8.24 -6.82
CA THR A 90 -23.91 7.86 -5.60
C THR A 90 -24.37 6.52 -4.99
N PRO A 91 -24.52 5.45 -5.77
CA PRO A 91 -25.18 4.23 -5.31
C PRO A 91 -24.48 3.51 -4.15
N VAL A 92 -23.15 3.65 -4.02
CA VAL A 92 -22.40 3.00 -2.93
C VAL A 92 -22.50 3.85 -1.67
N GLN A 93 -22.41 5.18 -1.79
CA GLN A 93 -22.64 6.07 -0.66
C GLN A 93 -24.08 5.97 -0.16
N ASP A 94 -25.08 5.88 -1.04
CA ASP A 94 -26.49 5.72 -0.66
C ASP A 94 -26.71 4.43 0.15
N ALA A 95 -26.06 3.33 -0.25
CA ALA A 95 -26.09 2.07 0.49
C ALA A 95 -25.42 2.19 1.87
N LEU A 96 -24.29 2.92 1.96
CA LEU A 96 -23.61 3.20 3.23
C LEU A 96 -24.45 4.10 4.14
N ASP A 97 -25.13 5.11 3.60
CA ASP A 97 -26.03 5.99 4.34
C ASP A 97 -27.20 5.19 4.94
N ALA A 98 -27.73 4.22 4.19
CA ALA A 98 -28.81 3.35 4.67
C ALA A 98 -28.39 2.46 5.86
N VAL A 99 -27.19 1.87 5.83
CA VAL A 99 -26.69 1.08 6.98
C VAL A 99 -26.19 1.97 8.11
N GLY A 100 -25.61 3.13 7.81
CA GLY A 100 -25.18 4.11 8.79
C GLY A 100 -26.35 4.63 9.63
N ALA A 101 -27.51 4.89 9.01
CA ALA A 101 -28.73 5.35 9.67
C ALA A 101 -29.28 4.38 10.74
N ILE A 102 -28.87 3.11 10.70
CA ILE A 102 -29.25 2.09 11.68
C ILE A 102 -28.08 1.61 12.56
N GLY A 103 -26.94 2.31 12.50
CA GLY A 103 -25.79 2.10 13.39
C GLY A 103 -24.67 1.20 12.87
N GLY A 104 -24.75 0.73 11.61
CA GLY A 104 -23.71 -0.08 10.98
C GLY A 104 -24.25 -1.15 10.03
N GLY A 105 -23.34 -1.82 9.32
CA GLY A 105 -23.69 -2.86 8.36
C GLY A 105 -22.64 -3.13 7.28
N SER A 106 -22.99 -3.96 6.32
CA SER A 106 -22.14 -4.33 5.19
C SER A 106 -22.75 -3.87 3.88
N VAL A 107 -21.93 -3.35 2.98
CA VAL A 107 -22.28 -3.00 1.60
C VAL A 107 -21.50 -3.90 0.66
N TYR A 108 -22.20 -4.64 -0.18
CA TYR A 108 -21.65 -5.56 -1.15
C TYR A 108 -21.72 -4.95 -2.55
N LEU A 109 -20.56 -4.91 -3.21
CA LEU A 109 -20.42 -4.47 -4.59
C LEU A 109 -20.73 -5.64 -5.53
N PRO A 110 -21.52 -5.43 -6.59
CA PRO A 110 -21.80 -6.46 -7.58
C PRO A 110 -20.52 -6.82 -8.37
N PRO A 111 -20.50 -7.98 -9.08
CA PRO A 111 -19.41 -8.38 -9.98
C PRO A 111 -19.46 -7.60 -11.31
N THR A 112 -19.50 -6.28 -11.22
CA THR A 112 -19.43 -5.35 -12.34
C THR A 112 -18.77 -4.03 -11.90
N THR A 113 -18.72 -3.05 -12.80
CA THR A 113 -18.30 -1.69 -12.47
C THR A 113 -19.47 -0.87 -11.96
N VAL A 114 -19.37 -0.39 -10.73
CA VAL A 114 -20.23 0.64 -10.15
C VAL A 114 -19.50 1.98 -10.22
N THR A 115 -20.21 3.03 -10.62
CA THR A 115 -19.64 4.36 -10.77
C THR A 115 -20.14 5.27 -9.65
N GLU A 116 -19.23 6.08 -9.13
CA GLU A 116 -19.47 7.06 -8.08
C GLU A 116 -18.96 8.45 -8.53
N VAL A 117 -19.76 9.48 -8.24
CA VAL A 117 -19.43 10.87 -8.58
C VAL A 117 -18.69 11.55 -7.43
N GLY A 118 -18.86 11.09 -6.19
CA GLY A 118 -18.20 11.62 -4.99
C GLY A 118 -17.30 10.59 -4.31
N PRO A 119 -16.59 10.99 -3.24
CA PRO A 119 -15.85 10.04 -2.43
C PRO A 119 -16.82 9.25 -1.55
N ILE A 120 -16.43 8.01 -1.25
CA ILE A 120 -17.08 7.19 -0.25
C ILE A 120 -16.65 7.65 1.14
N ARG A 121 -17.62 7.90 2.01
CA ARG A 121 -17.43 8.30 3.41
C ARG A 121 -18.02 7.24 4.33
N PRO A 122 -17.21 6.28 4.80
CA PRO A 122 -17.66 5.23 5.71
C PRO A 122 -18.28 5.80 6.99
N TYR A 123 -19.24 5.07 7.57
CA TYR A 123 -19.74 5.31 8.92
C TYR A 123 -19.04 4.35 9.91
N PRO A 124 -19.11 4.61 11.22
CA PRO A 124 -18.69 3.64 12.21
C PRO A 124 -19.40 2.28 12.01
N ASN A 125 -18.70 1.18 12.26
CA ASN A 125 -19.23 -0.18 12.14
C ASN A 125 -19.75 -0.52 10.72
N THR A 126 -19.11 0.00 9.66
CA THR A 126 -19.50 -0.31 8.28
C THR A 126 -18.41 -1.01 7.48
N GLY A 127 -18.81 -1.86 6.53
CA GLY A 127 -17.89 -2.52 5.62
C GLY A 127 -18.31 -2.38 4.15
N VAL A 128 -17.34 -2.30 3.25
CA VAL A 128 -17.54 -2.40 1.79
C VAL A 128 -16.78 -3.61 1.26
N TYR A 129 -17.51 -4.52 0.63
CA TYR A 129 -17.01 -5.83 0.20
C TYR A 129 -17.25 -6.06 -1.29
N GLY A 130 -16.32 -6.74 -1.97
CA GLY A 130 -16.50 -7.17 -3.36
C GLY A 130 -15.96 -8.56 -3.65
N PHE A 131 -15.95 -8.92 -4.94
CA PHE A 131 -15.59 -10.25 -5.44
C PHE A 131 -14.17 -10.35 -6.05
N GLY A 132 -13.34 -9.33 -5.85
CA GLY A 132 -11.93 -9.28 -6.24
C GLY A 132 -11.61 -8.26 -7.33
N MET A 133 -10.31 -8.11 -7.61
CA MET A 133 -9.77 -7.19 -8.63
C MET A 133 -10.39 -7.44 -10.00
N GLY A 134 -10.88 -6.39 -10.65
CA GLY A 134 -11.49 -6.46 -11.99
C GLY A 134 -12.84 -7.17 -12.05
N VAL A 135 -13.33 -7.72 -10.94
CA VAL A 135 -14.66 -8.32 -10.82
C VAL A 135 -15.63 -7.31 -10.21
N SER A 136 -15.34 -6.83 -9.00
CA SER A 136 -16.05 -5.71 -8.39
C SER A 136 -15.19 -4.46 -8.51
N VAL A 137 -15.65 -3.49 -9.30
CA VAL A 137 -14.93 -2.24 -9.54
C VAL A 137 -15.77 -1.08 -9.05
N LEU A 138 -15.25 -0.35 -8.06
CA LEU A 138 -15.76 0.96 -7.67
C LEU A 138 -14.96 2.03 -8.42
N HIS A 139 -15.60 2.72 -9.35
CA HIS A 139 -14.96 3.71 -10.23
C HIS A 139 -15.38 5.14 -9.88
N ILE A 140 -14.45 5.91 -9.34
CA ILE A 140 -14.57 7.34 -9.09
C ILE A 140 -14.23 8.08 -10.38
N ARG A 141 -15.22 8.61 -11.08
CA ARG A 141 -15.01 9.21 -12.41
C ARG A 141 -14.63 10.67 -12.38
N THR A 142 -15.04 11.37 -11.32
CA THR A 142 -14.89 12.82 -11.19
C THR A 142 -13.44 13.17 -10.91
N ALA A 143 -12.87 14.09 -11.68
CA ALA A 143 -11.51 14.58 -11.45
C ALA A 143 -11.41 15.21 -10.04
N GLU A 144 -10.20 15.19 -9.46
CA GLU A 144 -9.91 15.80 -8.16
C GLU A 144 -10.75 15.26 -6.99
N THR A 145 -11.43 14.13 -7.18
CA THR A 145 -12.25 13.48 -6.16
C THR A 145 -11.48 12.35 -5.50
N ASP A 146 -11.57 12.26 -4.18
CA ASP A 146 -10.99 11.17 -3.39
C ASP A 146 -11.76 9.86 -3.61
N GLY A 147 -11.14 8.73 -3.29
CA GLY A 147 -11.80 7.42 -3.33
C GLY A 147 -12.64 7.16 -2.10
N VAL A 148 -11.95 6.80 -1.02
CA VAL A 148 -12.50 6.69 0.32
C VAL A 148 -11.91 7.82 1.15
N ARG A 149 -12.77 8.57 1.84
CA ARG A 149 -12.39 9.73 2.64
C ARG A 149 -12.92 9.58 4.05
N PHE A 150 -12.01 9.60 5.01
CA PHE A 150 -12.28 9.64 6.44
C PHE A 150 -12.21 11.11 6.87
N ASP A 151 -13.36 11.79 6.84
CA ASP A 151 -13.53 13.22 7.15
C ASP A 151 -14.79 13.52 7.96
N ARG A 152 -15.36 12.51 8.65
CA ARG A 152 -16.54 12.71 9.49
C ARG A 152 -16.14 13.31 10.84
N ALA A 153 -17.02 14.16 11.37
CA ALA A 153 -16.83 14.77 12.69
C ALA A 153 -16.97 13.78 13.85
N GLU A 154 -17.68 12.67 13.64
CA GLU A 154 -17.74 11.57 14.61
C GLU A 154 -16.64 10.55 14.28
N SER A 155 -15.96 10.04 15.32
CA SER A 155 -14.94 8.99 15.19
C SER A 155 -15.37 7.87 14.26
N VAL A 156 -14.64 7.68 13.16
CA VAL A 156 -14.87 6.59 12.20
C VAL A 156 -14.09 5.37 12.66
N GLN A 157 -14.78 4.44 13.30
CA GLN A 157 -14.20 3.23 13.88
C GLN A 157 -14.80 1.93 13.34
N ARG A 158 -14.01 0.86 13.35
CA ARG A 158 -14.42 -0.49 12.92
C ARG A 158 -14.97 -0.51 11.50
N VAL A 159 -14.16 -0.01 10.56
CA VAL A 159 -14.50 0.05 9.14
C VAL A 159 -13.74 -1.01 8.38
N ALA A 160 -14.40 -1.69 7.44
CA ALA A 160 -13.77 -2.70 6.59
C ALA A 160 -13.84 -2.34 5.09
N LEU A 161 -12.75 -2.51 4.36
CA LEU A 161 -12.68 -2.40 2.90
C LEU A 161 -11.98 -3.65 2.34
N ASP A 162 -12.71 -4.53 1.65
CA ASP A 162 -12.11 -5.80 1.16
C ASP A 162 -12.67 -6.27 -0.19
N GLY A 163 -11.78 -6.81 -1.01
CA GLY A 163 -12.16 -7.60 -2.18
C GLY A 163 -12.64 -6.77 -3.37
N PHE A 164 -12.17 -5.55 -3.59
CA PHE A 164 -12.59 -4.79 -4.78
C PHE A 164 -11.50 -3.90 -5.35
N GLU A 165 -11.66 -3.53 -6.62
CA GLU A 165 -10.84 -2.51 -7.27
C GLU A 165 -11.43 -1.11 -7.01
N LEU A 166 -10.63 -0.23 -6.41
CA LEU A 166 -10.90 1.19 -6.29
C LEU A 166 -10.18 1.94 -7.43
N ARG A 167 -10.94 2.26 -8.48
CA ARG A 167 -10.42 2.88 -9.70
C ARG A 167 -10.63 4.39 -9.67
N GLY A 168 -9.53 5.13 -9.84
CA GLY A 168 -9.53 6.57 -9.96
C GLY A 168 -9.96 7.07 -11.35
N PRO A 169 -10.04 8.40 -11.54
CA PRO A 169 -10.56 9.03 -12.77
C PRO A 169 -9.81 8.70 -14.07
N GLY A 170 -8.58 8.20 -13.99
CA GLY A 170 -7.75 7.79 -15.12
C GLY A 170 -6.30 8.29 -15.06
N VAL A 171 -5.38 7.56 -15.70
CA VAL A 171 -3.91 7.76 -15.69
C VAL A 171 -3.38 9.11 -16.21
N ARG A 172 -4.25 9.97 -16.76
CA ARG A 172 -3.90 11.31 -17.32
C ARG A 172 -4.73 12.43 -16.73
N LYS A 173 -5.60 12.13 -15.76
CA LYS A 173 -6.44 13.12 -15.11
C LYS A 173 -5.86 13.48 -13.76
N THR A 174 -6.13 14.70 -13.31
CA THR A 174 -5.93 15.04 -11.90
C THR A 174 -6.90 14.23 -11.05
N THR A 175 -6.42 13.66 -9.95
CA THR A 175 -7.20 12.83 -9.04
C THR A 175 -7.07 13.35 -7.61
N GLY A 176 -8.05 13.04 -6.78
CA GLY A 176 -7.85 13.04 -5.33
C GLY A 176 -6.96 11.87 -4.89
N VAL A 177 -7.00 11.57 -3.60
CA VAL A 177 -6.31 10.44 -2.97
C VAL A 177 -7.23 9.23 -2.92
N ALA A 178 -6.71 8.01 -3.16
CA ALA A 178 -7.56 6.82 -3.14
C ALA A 178 -8.14 6.52 -1.74
N ILE A 179 -7.33 6.61 -0.69
CA ILE A 179 -7.73 6.50 0.72
C ILE A 179 -7.16 7.70 1.47
N HIS A 180 -8.03 8.56 1.98
CA HIS A 180 -7.64 9.84 2.54
C HIS A 180 -8.14 10.01 3.97
N TYR A 181 -7.21 10.12 4.91
CA TYR A 181 -7.48 10.49 6.29
C TYR A 181 -7.25 12.00 6.43
N VAL A 182 -8.33 12.73 6.73
CA VAL A 182 -8.34 14.19 6.77
C VAL A 182 -8.81 14.64 8.14
N ASP A 183 -8.18 15.70 8.62
CA ASP A 183 -8.54 16.30 9.90
C ASP A 183 -9.95 16.84 9.84
N ALA A 184 -10.84 16.19 10.59
CA ALA A 184 -12.22 16.58 10.75
C ALA A 184 -12.45 17.38 12.03
N THR A 185 -11.56 17.23 13.02
CA THR A 185 -11.75 17.68 14.41
C THR A 185 -10.40 17.91 15.09
N ASP A 186 -10.27 18.99 15.85
CA ASP A 186 -9.08 19.23 16.69
C ASP A 186 -8.97 18.26 17.90
N ASP A 187 -9.87 17.27 18.04
CA ASP A 187 -9.87 16.26 19.10
C ASP A 187 -9.34 14.91 18.59
N PRO A 188 -8.17 14.45 19.06
CA PRO A 188 -7.62 13.14 18.73
C PRO A 188 -8.53 11.96 19.11
N ALA A 189 -9.52 12.14 19.99
CA ALA A 189 -10.49 11.10 20.32
C ALA A 189 -11.41 10.74 19.13
N ASP A 190 -11.54 11.67 18.17
CA ASP A 190 -12.34 11.50 16.96
C ASP A 190 -11.53 10.97 15.77
N ASP A 191 -10.25 10.66 15.99
CA ASP A 191 -9.41 10.04 14.96
C ASP A 191 -9.99 8.70 14.49
N PRO A 192 -9.82 8.36 13.20
CA PRO A 192 -10.20 7.07 12.69
C PRO A 192 -9.46 5.91 13.37
N ALA A 193 -10.20 4.87 13.73
CA ALA A 193 -9.71 3.76 14.54
C ALA A 193 -10.12 2.42 13.96
N ASP A 194 -9.36 1.36 14.22
CA ASP A 194 -9.76 -0.01 13.88
C ASP A 194 -10.21 -0.15 12.41
N VAL A 195 -9.54 0.54 11.49
CA VAL A 195 -9.82 0.43 10.05
C VAL A 195 -9.09 -0.78 9.49
N HIS A 196 -9.84 -1.68 8.87
CA HIS A 196 -9.33 -2.87 8.20
C HIS A 196 -9.43 -2.72 6.68
N VAL A 197 -8.29 -2.76 6.02
CA VAL A 197 -8.19 -2.84 4.56
C VAL A 197 -7.63 -4.22 4.22
N GLY A 198 -8.50 -5.10 3.73
CA GLY A 198 -8.18 -6.47 3.35
C GLY A 198 -7.45 -6.51 2.00
N ARG A 199 -8.08 -7.07 0.96
CA ARG A 199 -7.59 -7.15 -0.41
C ARG A 199 -8.11 -5.97 -1.23
N LEU A 200 -7.39 -4.86 -1.20
CA LEU A 200 -7.77 -3.66 -1.95
C LEU A 200 -6.83 -3.39 -3.12
N TYR A 201 -7.42 -3.11 -4.28
CA TYR A 201 -6.69 -2.86 -5.52
C TYR A 201 -6.94 -1.42 -5.99
N CYS A 202 -5.98 -0.54 -5.79
CA CYS A 202 -6.06 0.85 -6.23
C CYS A 202 -5.49 0.99 -7.65
N ARG A 203 -6.27 1.55 -8.57
CA ARG A 203 -5.83 1.73 -9.96
C ARG A 203 -6.07 3.12 -10.49
N GLN A 204 -5.15 3.62 -11.32
CA GLN A 204 -5.32 4.86 -12.09
C GLN A 204 -5.51 6.12 -11.24
N TRP A 205 -4.80 6.19 -10.10
CA TRP A 205 -4.73 7.37 -9.24
C TRP A 205 -3.50 8.21 -9.61
N GLY A 206 -3.70 9.49 -9.92
CA GLY A 206 -2.63 10.45 -10.23
C GLY A 206 -2.13 11.23 -9.01
N ASN A 207 -2.40 10.71 -7.81
CA ASN A 207 -2.05 11.27 -6.52
C ASN A 207 -1.61 10.12 -5.60
N SER A 208 -1.54 10.35 -4.29
CA SER A 208 -1.32 9.27 -3.31
C SER A 208 -2.44 8.22 -3.36
N VAL A 209 -2.08 6.96 -3.16
CA VAL A 209 -3.06 5.88 -2.91
C VAL A 209 -3.54 5.92 -1.47
N LEU A 210 -2.65 6.15 -0.52
CA LEU A 210 -3.01 6.38 0.86
C LEU A 210 -2.36 7.66 1.34
N ARG A 211 -3.14 8.54 1.96
CA ARG A 211 -2.61 9.73 2.63
C ARG A 211 -3.24 9.89 4.00
N VAL A 212 -2.38 10.14 4.98
CA VAL A 212 -2.78 10.64 6.29
C VAL A 212 -2.26 12.06 6.41
N GLU A 213 -3.17 13.02 6.52
CA GLU A 213 -2.81 14.42 6.69
C GLU A 213 -2.24 14.69 8.09
N ALA A 214 -1.52 15.80 8.22
CA ALA A 214 -1.11 16.28 9.54
C ALA A 214 -2.36 16.67 10.35
N GLY A 215 -2.37 16.38 11.65
CA GLY A 215 -3.52 16.62 12.53
C GLY A 215 -4.27 15.34 12.89
N VAL A 216 -4.32 14.35 12.00
CA VAL A 216 -5.04 13.08 12.19
C VAL A 216 -4.10 11.95 12.53
N GLY A 217 -4.35 11.18 13.58
CA GLY A 217 -3.57 10.01 13.94
C GLY A 217 -4.40 8.73 13.90
N PRO A 218 -4.61 8.11 12.72
CA PRO A 218 -5.28 6.82 12.67
C PRO A 218 -4.56 5.82 13.58
N PHE A 219 -5.32 5.07 14.37
CA PHE A 219 -4.75 4.15 15.35
C PHE A 219 -5.31 2.74 15.20
N GLN A 220 -4.46 1.74 15.45
CA GLN A 220 -4.82 0.32 15.33
C GLN A 220 -5.38 -0.08 13.95
N CYS A 221 -4.99 0.64 12.89
CA CYS A 221 -5.45 0.32 11.54
C CYS A 221 -4.59 -0.79 10.91
N ARG A 222 -5.22 -1.66 10.13
CA ARG A 222 -4.61 -2.83 9.51
C ARG A 222 -4.87 -2.85 8.01
N TYR A 223 -3.79 -2.91 7.23
CA TYR A 223 -3.77 -2.93 5.77
C TYR A 223 -3.12 -4.24 5.29
N ASP A 224 -3.90 -5.31 5.19
CA ASP A 224 -3.36 -6.66 4.94
C ASP A 224 -2.77 -6.80 3.53
N PHE A 225 -3.48 -6.32 2.52
CA PHE A 225 -3.04 -6.41 1.13
C PHE A 225 -3.46 -5.19 0.32
N LEU A 226 -2.49 -4.32 0.02
CA LEU A 226 -2.71 -3.15 -0.83
C LEU A 226 -1.93 -3.29 -2.14
N ARG A 227 -2.65 -3.32 -3.25
CA ARG A 227 -2.05 -3.32 -4.59
C ARG A 227 -2.34 -2.02 -5.32
N ALA A 228 -1.31 -1.35 -5.82
CA ALA A 228 -1.40 -0.12 -6.58
C ALA A 228 -0.86 -0.31 -8.01
N ASP A 229 -1.73 -0.33 -9.00
CA ASP A 229 -1.35 -0.46 -10.41
C ASP A 229 -1.70 0.82 -11.19
N ASP A 230 -0.85 1.19 -12.14
CA ASP A 230 -1.06 2.38 -12.99
C ASP A 230 -1.29 3.68 -12.21
N CYS A 231 -0.74 3.79 -11.00
CA CYS A 231 -0.80 5.01 -10.19
C CYS A 231 0.44 5.88 -10.45
N ASP A 232 0.29 7.20 -10.34
CA ASP A 232 1.38 8.17 -10.54
C ASP A 232 1.35 9.19 -9.40
N ALA A 233 2.13 8.93 -8.34
CA ALA A 233 2.26 9.83 -7.21
C ALA A 233 3.54 10.68 -7.29
N GLY A 234 4.20 10.73 -8.45
CA GLY A 234 5.49 11.42 -8.62
C GLY A 234 5.44 12.92 -8.32
N ALA A 235 4.29 13.57 -8.56
CA ALA A 235 4.08 14.98 -8.20
C ALA A 235 3.45 15.18 -6.80
N ALA A 236 2.94 14.12 -6.18
CA ALA A 236 2.12 14.17 -4.96
C ALA A 236 2.91 13.94 -3.66
N GLY A 237 4.18 13.56 -3.77
CA GLY A 237 5.08 13.28 -2.65
C GLY A 237 5.38 11.80 -2.50
N ALA A 238 4.35 10.97 -2.26
CA ALA A 238 4.50 9.52 -2.18
C ALA A 238 3.18 8.77 -2.47
N LEU A 239 3.28 7.48 -2.79
CA LEU A 239 2.15 6.57 -2.96
C LEU A 239 1.42 6.36 -1.63
N LEU A 240 2.17 6.07 -0.57
CA LEU A 240 1.75 6.04 0.83
C LEU A 240 2.37 7.24 1.53
N ASP A 241 1.56 8.23 1.86
CA ASP A 241 2.02 9.51 2.39
C ASP A 241 1.50 9.74 3.81
N TRP A 242 2.31 9.40 4.81
CA TRP A 242 1.99 9.51 6.23
C TRP A 242 2.57 10.79 6.82
N ARG A 243 1.75 11.83 6.92
CA ARG A 243 2.15 13.16 7.39
C ARG A 243 1.89 13.38 8.88
N SER A 244 1.09 12.51 9.49
CA SER A 244 0.74 12.64 10.90
C SER A 244 1.95 12.57 11.82
N GLY A 245 1.96 13.42 12.84
CA GLY A 245 2.94 13.38 13.93
C GLY A 245 2.70 12.26 14.94
N TYR A 246 1.51 11.66 14.94
CA TYR A 246 1.09 10.60 15.87
C TYR A 246 0.26 9.53 15.13
N GLY A 247 -0.45 8.67 15.86
CA GLY A 247 -1.15 7.48 15.30
C GLY A 247 -0.38 6.19 15.60
N PRO A 248 -0.64 5.54 16.74
CA PRO A 248 0.06 4.32 17.15
C PRO A 248 -0.47 3.06 16.44
N ALA A 249 0.43 2.07 16.34
CA ALA A 249 0.10 0.67 16.02
C ALA A 249 -0.59 0.44 14.66
N ASN A 250 -0.12 1.08 13.59
CA ASN A 250 -0.63 0.83 12.25
C ASN A 250 0.20 -0.25 11.54
N HIS A 251 -0.49 -1.20 10.91
CA HIS A 251 0.13 -2.39 10.32
C HIS A 251 -0.19 -2.51 8.84
N PHE A 252 0.82 -2.71 8.00
CA PHE A 252 0.70 -3.07 6.60
C PHE A 252 1.30 -4.47 6.42
N GLY A 253 0.51 -5.42 5.92
CA GLY A 253 1.00 -6.74 5.56
C GLY A 253 1.81 -6.64 4.26
N THR A 254 1.13 -6.82 3.13
CA THR A 254 1.76 -6.77 1.80
C THR A 254 1.36 -5.52 1.03
N VAL A 255 2.35 -4.78 0.54
CA VAL A 255 2.19 -3.69 -0.43
C VAL A 255 2.81 -4.07 -1.76
N ILE A 256 2.02 -4.07 -2.82
CA ILE A 256 2.49 -4.29 -4.20
C ILE A 256 2.25 -3.03 -5.01
N ALA A 257 3.28 -2.47 -5.65
CA ALA A 257 3.12 -1.25 -6.44
C ALA A 257 3.81 -1.33 -7.81
N TYR A 258 3.03 -1.07 -8.86
CA TYR A 258 3.52 -0.87 -10.22
C TYR A 258 3.12 0.54 -10.70
N PRO A 259 3.76 1.58 -10.13
CA PRO A 259 3.48 2.95 -10.54
C PRO A 259 3.92 3.21 -11.98
N ASN A 260 3.33 4.22 -12.60
CA ASN A 260 3.81 4.82 -13.84
C ASN A 260 4.19 6.28 -13.62
N ALA A 261 4.76 6.90 -14.65
CA ALA A 261 5.15 8.31 -14.67
C ALA A 261 4.46 9.07 -15.81
N ASN A 262 3.26 8.61 -16.23
CA ASN A 262 2.61 9.11 -17.43
C ASN A 262 2.09 10.55 -17.28
N ALA A 263 1.75 10.96 -16.06
CA ALA A 263 1.20 12.28 -15.77
C ALA A 263 2.28 13.22 -15.21
N SER A 264 3.06 12.76 -14.22
CA SER A 264 4.06 13.58 -13.54
C SER A 264 5.42 13.62 -14.26
N GLY A 265 5.73 12.61 -15.07
CA GLY A 265 7.07 12.40 -15.62
C GLY A 265 8.14 12.06 -14.57
N ALA A 266 7.76 11.92 -13.30
CA ALA A 266 8.67 11.66 -12.19
C ALA A 266 8.46 10.24 -11.65
N PRO A 267 9.52 9.59 -11.12
CA PRO A 267 9.34 8.33 -10.41
C PRO A 267 8.51 8.56 -9.14
N THR A 268 7.81 7.51 -8.71
CA THR A 268 6.99 7.55 -7.49
C THR A 268 7.80 7.09 -6.28
N THR A 269 7.86 7.90 -5.23
CA THR A 269 8.28 7.44 -3.89
C THR A 269 7.18 6.57 -3.28
N ILE A 270 7.53 5.41 -2.73
CA ILE A 270 6.53 4.44 -2.25
C ILE A 270 5.97 4.83 -0.89
N LEU A 271 6.83 5.00 0.11
CA LEU A 271 6.45 5.45 1.45
C LEU A 271 7.17 6.76 1.80
N ARG A 272 6.41 7.74 2.26
CA ARG A 272 6.93 8.89 3.01
C ARG A 272 6.31 8.93 4.39
N GLN A 273 7.13 8.99 5.43
CA GLN A 273 6.69 9.03 6.83
C GLN A 273 7.31 10.22 7.58
N ALA A 274 6.44 11.05 8.15
CA ALA A 274 6.82 12.22 8.94
C ALA A 274 6.49 12.08 10.45
N GLY A 275 5.99 10.93 10.89
CA GLY A 275 5.61 10.66 12.28
C GLY A 275 4.82 9.35 12.40
N GLY A 276 4.07 9.18 13.50
CA GLY A 276 3.27 7.97 13.76
C GLY A 276 4.09 6.69 13.94
N GLU A 277 3.40 5.55 14.10
CA GLU A 277 4.01 4.23 14.21
C GLU A 277 3.48 3.28 13.14
N LEU A 278 4.38 2.85 12.25
CA LEU A 278 4.09 1.99 11.11
C LEU A 278 4.92 0.71 11.18
N THR A 279 4.27 -0.42 11.00
CA THR A 279 4.90 -1.70 10.65
C THR A 279 4.48 -2.08 9.25
N ILE A 280 5.44 -2.43 8.39
CA ILE A 280 5.19 -2.91 7.03
C ILE A 280 5.96 -4.22 6.85
N GLU A 281 5.28 -5.34 6.59
CA GLU A 281 5.92 -6.65 6.47
C GLU A 281 6.67 -6.75 5.13
N ASP A 282 5.97 -6.57 4.01
CA ASP A 282 6.52 -6.75 2.67
C ASP A 282 6.11 -5.62 1.72
N VAL A 283 7.08 -5.06 1.01
CA VAL A 283 6.87 -4.12 -0.10
C VAL A 283 7.55 -4.68 -1.34
N SER A 284 6.79 -4.88 -2.42
CA SER A 284 7.33 -5.28 -3.72
C SER A 284 6.93 -4.28 -4.79
N VAL A 285 7.91 -3.65 -5.44
CA VAL A 285 7.62 -2.60 -6.42
C VAL A 285 8.32 -2.79 -7.76
N GLY A 286 7.59 -2.44 -8.82
CA GLY A 286 8.08 -2.41 -10.18
C GLY A 286 7.73 -1.10 -10.90
N GLY A 287 7.45 -1.17 -12.20
CA GLY A 287 7.05 0.00 -13.00
C GLY A 287 8.10 1.12 -12.99
N THR A 288 7.70 2.34 -12.62
CA THR A 288 8.56 3.53 -12.51
C THR A 288 8.89 3.90 -11.06
N ALA A 289 8.95 2.93 -10.16
CA ALA A 289 9.23 3.19 -8.75
C ALA A 289 10.60 3.87 -8.53
N GLY A 290 10.60 4.89 -7.69
CA GLY A 290 11.80 5.63 -7.26
C GLY A 290 12.28 5.15 -5.89
N THR A 291 12.34 6.06 -4.94
CA THR A 291 12.67 5.78 -3.53
C THR A 291 11.59 4.89 -2.91
N LEU A 292 12.00 3.85 -2.17
CA LEU A 292 11.08 2.97 -1.43
C LEU A 292 10.57 3.64 -0.16
N VAL A 293 11.48 4.23 0.62
CA VAL A 293 11.15 4.82 1.93
C VAL A 293 11.85 6.15 2.09
N GLU A 294 11.09 7.19 2.43
CA GLU A 294 11.61 8.45 2.97
C GLU A 294 11.02 8.66 4.37
N GLN A 295 11.88 8.79 5.38
CA GLN A 295 11.44 8.97 6.76
C GLN A 295 12.17 10.12 7.44
N THR A 296 11.42 11.01 8.09
CA THR A 296 11.97 12.14 8.86
C THR A 296 11.71 12.02 10.36
N ASP A 297 10.62 11.36 10.77
CA ASP A 297 10.28 11.13 12.17
C ASP A 297 9.38 9.88 12.34
N GLY A 298 8.95 9.60 13.56
CA GLY A 298 8.06 8.49 13.90
C GLY A 298 8.79 7.17 14.15
N ARG A 299 8.05 6.06 14.12
CA ARG A 299 8.55 4.70 14.27
C ARG A 299 8.22 3.90 13.02
N LEU A 300 9.22 3.30 12.41
CA LEU A 300 9.08 2.45 11.25
C LEU A 300 9.72 1.09 11.49
N HIS A 301 8.94 0.03 11.34
CA HIS A 301 9.47 -1.31 11.11
C HIS A 301 9.14 -1.71 9.66
N ALA A 302 10.15 -1.79 8.80
CA ALA A 302 10.01 -2.30 7.45
C ALA A 302 10.68 -3.68 7.38
N GLY A 303 9.92 -4.73 7.08
CA GLY A 303 10.41 -6.10 6.92
C GLY A 303 11.26 -6.21 5.66
N ARG A 304 10.67 -6.60 4.53
CA ARG A 304 11.37 -6.70 3.24
C ARG A 304 10.92 -5.62 2.26
N LEU A 305 11.90 -4.95 1.66
CA LEU A 305 11.71 -3.97 0.60
C LEU A 305 12.33 -4.48 -0.71
N HIS A 306 11.50 -4.87 -1.67
CA HIS A 306 11.91 -5.43 -2.95
C HIS A 306 11.69 -4.42 -4.10
N TRP A 307 12.79 -4.07 -4.77
CA TRP A 307 12.80 -3.03 -5.81
C TRP A 307 13.24 -3.60 -7.16
N GLU A 308 12.31 -3.64 -8.11
CA GLU A 308 12.46 -4.20 -9.46
C GLU A 308 11.88 -3.24 -10.53
N PRO A 309 12.41 -2.01 -10.69
CA PRO A 309 11.85 -1.07 -11.65
C PRO A 309 11.96 -1.62 -13.08
N GLU A 310 10.87 -1.53 -13.84
CA GLU A 310 10.83 -1.88 -15.26
C GLU A 310 11.40 -0.76 -16.12
N SER A 311 11.26 0.48 -15.66
CA SER A 311 11.83 1.67 -16.27
C SER A 311 12.22 2.69 -15.20
N GLN A 312 13.27 3.48 -15.47
CA GLN A 312 13.75 4.49 -14.54
C GLN A 312 13.75 5.87 -15.23
N PRO A 313 12.63 6.63 -15.15
CA PRO A 313 12.56 7.99 -15.68
C PRO A 313 13.66 8.89 -15.11
N SER A 314 14.00 8.67 -13.84
CA SER A 314 15.21 9.16 -13.20
C SER A 314 15.74 8.11 -12.20
N VAL A 315 17.03 8.23 -11.87
CA VAL A 315 17.68 7.36 -10.90
C VAL A 315 17.53 7.99 -9.50
N PRO A 316 16.92 7.30 -8.52
CA PRO A 316 16.83 7.83 -7.16
C PRO A 316 18.23 7.90 -6.52
N ALA A 317 18.43 8.84 -5.60
CA ALA A 317 19.72 8.98 -4.90
C ALA A 317 20.00 7.80 -3.96
N ALA A 318 18.96 7.31 -3.30
CA ALA A 318 18.97 6.06 -2.53
C ALA A 318 17.56 5.45 -2.49
N LEU A 319 17.46 4.16 -2.16
CA LEU A 319 16.17 3.47 -2.03
C LEU A 319 15.50 3.74 -0.69
N VAL A 320 16.28 3.91 0.37
CA VAL A 320 15.80 4.19 1.73
C VAL A 320 16.52 5.42 2.25
N ARG A 321 15.78 6.49 2.53
CA ARG A 321 16.32 7.79 2.94
C ARG A 321 15.82 8.14 4.32
N LEU A 322 16.73 8.25 5.28
CA LEU A 322 16.40 8.37 6.69
C LEU A 322 17.04 9.64 7.24
N ALA A 323 16.20 10.55 7.71
CA ALA A 323 16.58 11.78 8.38
C ALA A 323 15.99 11.81 9.80
N GLY A 324 16.39 12.82 10.57
CA GLY A 324 15.75 13.16 11.83
C GLY A 324 15.74 12.08 12.92
N PRO A 325 15.02 12.34 14.02
CA PRO A 325 15.16 11.58 15.26
C PRO A 325 14.38 10.25 15.26
N GLY A 326 13.50 10.03 14.28
CA GLY A 326 12.60 8.88 14.24
C GLY A 326 13.34 7.53 14.33
N VAL A 327 12.68 6.50 14.82
CA VAL A 327 13.25 5.15 14.94
C VAL A 327 12.92 4.37 13.67
N THR A 328 13.90 3.62 13.15
CA THR A 328 13.69 2.80 11.95
C THR A 328 14.39 1.47 12.09
N HIS A 329 13.69 0.40 11.76
CA HIS A 329 14.25 -0.91 11.51
C HIS A 329 13.96 -1.32 10.07
N VAL A 330 14.98 -1.70 9.32
CA VAL A 330 14.84 -2.27 7.97
C VAL A 330 15.42 -3.68 7.98
N GLY A 331 14.55 -4.67 7.75
CA GLY A 331 14.87 -6.09 7.85
C GLY A 331 15.59 -6.67 6.64
N ASP A 332 15.24 -6.24 5.42
CA ASP A 332 15.88 -6.64 4.16
C ASP A 332 15.59 -5.62 3.07
N VAL A 333 16.56 -5.41 2.17
CA VAL A 333 16.36 -4.68 0.92
C VAL A 333 16.90 -5.51 -0.22
N VAL A 334 16.05 -5.79 -1.21
CA VAL A 334 16.40 -6.52 -2.42
C VAL A 334 16.45 -5.54 -3.58
N VAL A 335 17.64 -5.40 -4.19
CA VAL A 335 17.86 -4.59 -5.39
C VAL A 335 17.88 -5.54 -6.58
N ASP A 336 16.71 -5.74 -7.18
CA ASP A 336 16.53 -6.82 -8.15
C ASP A 336 16.83 -6.40 -9.59
N ALA A 337 16.41 -5.19 -9.94
CA ALA A 337 16.67 -4.59 -11.23
C ALA A 337 17.13 -3.13 -11.07
N GLY A 338 17.38 -2.45 -12.20
CA GLY A 338 17.72 -1.03 -12.22
C GLY A 338 19.10 -0.67 -11.67
N ARG A 339 19.33 0.63 -11.55
CA ARG A 339 20.55 1.25 -11.03
C ARG A 339 20.21 2.24 -9.92
N VAL A 340 20.98 2.21 -8.83
CA VAL A 340 20.90 3.17 -7.73
C VAL A 340 22.31 3.46 -7.19
N PRO A 341 22.64 4.69 -6.75
CA PRO A 341 23.93 4.99 -6.13
C PRO A 341 24.13 4.24 -4.81
N SER A 342 23.14 4.32 -3.92
CA SER A 342 23.19 3.73 -2.58
C SER A 342 21.86 3.07 -2.23
N VAL A 343 21.88 2.08 -1.34
CA VAL A 343 20.65 1.51 -0.81
C VAL A 343 20.08 2.42 0.26
N TYR A 344 20.93 2.87 1.18
CA TYR A 344 20.56 3.73 2.29
C TYR A 344 21.24 5.11 2.20
N GLU A 345 20.46 6.16 2.43
CA GLU A 345 20.96 7.49 2.74
C GLU A 345 20.63 7.85 4.20
N LEU A 346 21.65 8.24 4.96
CA LEU A 346 21.49 8.82 6.30
C LEU A 346 21.72 10.34 6.23
N ALA A 347 20.62 11.09 6.28
CA ALA A 347 20.62 12.54 6.16
C ALA A 347 20.65 13.23 7.53
N SER A 348 20.65 14.56 7.53
CA SER A 348 20.83 15.37 8.76
C SER A 348 19.86 14.98 9.88
N GLY A 349 20.39 14.90 11.10
CA GLY A 349 19.63 14.60 12.30
C GLY A 349 19.31 13.12 12.49
N PHE A 350 19.79 12.21 11.64
CA PHE A 350 19.48 10.78 11.76
C PHE A 350 19.79 10.24 13.17
N ALA A 351 18.88 9.44 13.70
CA ALA A 351 18.99 8.76 14.98
C ALA A 351 18.32 7.39 14.93
N ASN A 352 18.72 6.45 15.80
CA ASN A 352 17.99 5.21 16.08
C ASN A 352 17.62 4.36 14.84
N LYS A 353 18.49 4.34 13.82
CA LYS A 353 18.31 3.50 12.63
C LYS A 353 19.00 2.15 12.83
N HIS A 354 18.32 1.07 12.48
CA HIS A 354 18.81 -0.30 12.46
C HIS A 354 18.71 -0.82 11.03
N LEU A 355 19.86 -0.95 10.37
CA LEU A 355 19.97 -1.22 8.94
C LEU A 355 20.79 -2.48 8.71
N VAL A 356 20.39 -3.31 7.77
CA VAL A 356 21.16 -4.52 7.38
C VAL A 356 21.71 -4.38 5.97
N ALA A 357 22.76 -5.15 5.66
CA ALA A 357 23.22 -5.26 4.28
C ALA A 357 22.10 -5.84 3.38
N PRO A 358 21.96 -5.37 2.13
CA PRO A 358 20.92 -5.86 1.22
C PRO A 358 21.11 -7.35 0.94
N GLY A 359 20.02 -8.13 0.98
CA GLY A 359 20.09 -9.59 0.85
C GLY A 359 20.51 -10.05 -0.56
N THR A 360 19.75 -9.66 -1.58
CA THR A 360 20.03 -10.01 -2.99
C THR A 360 20.21 -8.74 -3.82
N THR A 361 21.28 -8.70 -4.62
CA THR A 361 21.57 -7.60 -5.56
C THR A 361 21.78 -8.16 -6.95
N ARG A 362 20.70 -8.23 -7.74
CA ARG A 362 20.73 -8.52 -9.19
C ARG A 362 20.80 -7.24 -10.03
N GLY A 363 20.28 -6.14 -9.49
CA GLY A 363 20.46 -4.78 -10.02
C GLY A 363 21.87 -4.23 -9.74
N THR A 364 22.07 -2.94 -9.99
CA THR A 364 23.38 -2.28 -9.81
C THR A 364 23.35 -1.22 -8.72
N VAL A 365 24.13 -1.43 -7.65
CA VAL A 365 24.49 -0.39 -6.69
C VAL A 365 25.84 0.22 -7.13
N THR A 366 25.86 1.51 -7.47
CA THR A 366 27.04 2.11 -8.15
C THR A 366 28.04 2.77 -7.23
N GLU A 367 27.65 3.08 -6.00
CA GLU A 367 28.53 3.60 -4.95
C GLU A 367 28.52 2.65 -3.74
N ASN A 368 28.65 3.20 -2.54
CA ASN A 368 28.54 2.47 -1.29
C ASN A 368 27.06 2.20 -0.95
N VAL A 369 26.80 1.06 -0.29
CA VAL A 369 25.45 0.66 0.14
C VAL A 369 24.83 1.70 1.07
N VAL A 370 25.60 2.22 2.02
CA VAL A 370 25.17 3.28 2.95
C VAL A 370 25.97 4.55 2.67
N ARG A 371 25.25 5.66 2.47
CA ARG A 371 25.84 6.98 2.31
C ARG A 371 25.37 7.90 3.44
N VAL A 372 26.31 8.44 4.21
CA VAL A 372 26.02 9.43 5.27
C VAL A 372 26.21 10.83 4.70
N THR A 373 25.10 11.57 4.55
CA THR A 373 25.08 12.90 3.93
C THR A 373 24.88 14.04 4.93
N GLY A 374 24.48 13.74 6.17
CA GLY A 374 24.35 14.73 7.24
C GLY A 374 24.85 14.25 8.60
N PRO A 375 25.03 15.17 9.56
CA PRO A 375 25.44 14.81 10.91
C PRO A 375 24.31 14.05 11.64
N GLY A 376 24.67 13.01 12.39
CA GLY A 376 23.70 12.29 13.24
C GLY A 376 23.41 13.01 14.55
N ALA A 377 22.28 12.70 15.19
CA ALA A 377 21.83 13.33 16.43
C ALA A 377 22.81 13.12 17.61
N SER A 378 23.10 14.18 18.36
CA SER A 378 24.14 14.23 19.41
C SER A 378 24.00 13.19 20.53
N ASP A 379 22.80 12.69 20.77
CA ASP A 379 22.51 11.83 21.91
C ASP A 379 21.99 10.45 21.49
N SER A 380 22.13 10.12 20.20
CA SER A 380 21.65 8.86 19.65
C SER A 380 22.71 8.16 18.81
N ARG A 381 22.43 6.89 18.55
CA ARG A 381 23.26 6.01 17.71
C ARG A 381 22.38 5.35 16.65
N SER A 382 23.01 4.91 15.59
CA SER A 382 22.40 4.07 14.57
C SER A 382 23.37 2.95 14.24
N TRP A 383 22.84 1.82 13.82
CA TRP A 383 23.59 0.59 13.61
C TRP A 383 23.37 0.10 12.19
N TYR A 384 24.48 -0.25 11.55
CA TYR A 384 24.49 -0.91 10.27
C TYR A 384 25.19 -2.26 10.40
N TYR A 385 24.45 -3.34 10.13
CA TYR A 385 24.88 -4.72 10.19
C TYR A 385 25.43 -5.17 8.82
N GLY A 386 26.47 -4.50 8.35
CA GLY A 386 27.21 -4.80 7.12
C GLY A 386 28.66 -4.35 7.22
N SER A 387 29.44 -4.46 6.14
CA SER A 387 30.89 -4.18 6.17
C SER A 387 31.18 -2.68 6.31
N ARG A 388 32.32 -2.32 6.89
CA ARG A 388 32.79 -0.92 6.89
C ARG A 388 33.02 -0.38 5.48
N ALA A 389 33.38 -1.26 4.54
CA ALA A 389 33.57 -0.92 3.13
C ALA A 389 32.27 -0.50 2.43
N ASP A 390 31.12 -0.90 2.97
CA ASP A 390 29.79 -0.57 2.42
C ASP A 390 29.36 0.85 2.77
N VAL A 391 30.15 1.60 3.55
CA VAL A 391 29.74 2.89 4.12
C VAL A 391 30.67 4.02 3.69
N SER A 392 30.10 5.02 3.01
CA SER A 392 30.76 6.30 2.73
C SER A 392 30.16 7.43 3.58
N VAL A 393 31.00 8.41 3.91
CA VAL A 393 30.59 9.64 4.59
C VAL A 393 30.95 10.81 3.70
N ALA A 394 29.98 11.67 3.40
CA ALA A 394 30.19 12.81 2.53
C ALA A 394 31.23 13.78 3.13
N SER A 395 31.97 14.47 2.24
CA SER A 395 32.99 15.44 2.66
C SER A 395 32.39 16.54 3.54
N GLY A 396 33.07 16.88 4.63
CA GLY A 396 32.61 17.89 5.60
C GLY A 396 31.56 17.41 6.60
N VAL A 397 31.06 16.16 6.50
CA VAL A 397 30.09 15.62 7.45
C VAL A 397 30.79 15.05 8.67
N ALA A 398 30.57 15.68 9.82
CA ALA A 398 31.02 15.16 11.11
C ALA A 398 30.10 14.04 11.60
N ASN A 399 30.38 12.79 11.23
CA ASN A 399 29.61 11.64 11.73
C ASN A 399 29.91 11.32 13.21
N GLY A 400 31.08 11.63 13.77
CA GLY A 400 31.35 11.49 15.22
C GLY A 400 31.02 10.11 15.85
N GLY A 401 31.04 9.03 15.06
CA GLY A 401 30.63 7.69 15.52
C GLY A 401 29.12 7.54 15.79
N ARG A 402 28.27 8.32 15.11
CA ARG A 402 26.80 8.25 15.22
C ARG A 402 26.26 7.02 14.51
N LEU A 403 26.72 6.76 13.30
CA LEU A 403 26.60 5.43 12.68
C LEU A 403 27.70 4.50 13.19
N ARG A 404 27.30 3.32 13.71
CA ARG A 404 28.16 2.20 14.10
C ARG A 404 28.00 1.09 13.08
N VAL A 405 29.11 0.61 12.55
CA VAL A 405 29.15 -0.48 11.57
C VAL A 405 29.61 -1.75 12.26
N LEU A 406 28.85 -2.82 12.14
CA LEU A 406 29.02 -4.05 12.92
C LEU A 406 29.53 -5.25 12.09
N GLY A 407 29.83 -5.09 10.80
CA GLY A 407 30.12 -6.21 9.89
C GLY A 407 31.22 -7.18 10.33
N ASP A 408 32.21 -6.72 11.08
CA ASP A 408 33.28 -7.57 11.64
C ASP A 408 33.14 -7.79 13.16
N ALA A 409 32.12 -7.21 13.78
CA ALA A 409 31.84 -7.37 15.21
C ALA A 409 31.12 -8.71 15.43
N GLY A 410 31.86 -9.81 15.31
CA GLY A 410 31.29 -11.14 15.40
C GLY A 410 32.13 -12.27 14.80
N THR A 411 33.35 -12.01 14.31
CA THR A 411 34.31 -13.08 14.03
C THR A 411 34.47 -13.90 15.30
N GLY A 412 33.93 -15.13 15.27
CA GLY A 412 33.95 -16.02 16.44
C GLY A 412 35.36 -16.21 16.96
N LEU A 413 35.50 -16.33 18.28
CA LEU A 413 36.74 -16.83 18.86
C LEU A 413 36.97 -18.24 18.30
N ALA A 414 38.11 -18.43 17.63
CA ALA A 414 38.53 -19.72 17.10
C ALA A 414 38.75 -20.74 18.22
#